data_AF-A0A7V9J0D2-F1
#
_entry.id   AF-A0A7V9J0D2-F1
#
_cell.length_a   1.000
_cell.length_b   1.000
_cell.length_c   1.000
_cell.angle_alpha   90.00
_cell.angle_beta   90.00
_cell.angle_gamma   90.00
#
_symmetry.space_group_name_H-M   'P 1'
#
loop_
_entity.id
_entity.type
_entity.pdbx_description
1 polymer ?
#
loop_
_entity_poly.entity_id
_entity_poly.type
_entity_poly.pdbx_seq_one_letter_code
_entity_poly.pdbx_strand_id
1 'polypeptide(L)' 'HLTPSGVEVSSGHAKGEAAARGTASDLLLLLWRRLPGSEIETFGNRELLERFLGWMDLG' A
#
# COMPACT_ATOMS: atom_id res chain seq x y z
N HIS A 1 10.59 -3.29 -1.90
CA HIS A 1 11.61 -2.25 -2.20
C HIS A 1 11.47 -1.80 -3.65
N LEU A 2 11.90 -0.58 -3.98
CA LEU A 2 12.02 -0.14 -5.37
C LEU A 2 13.38 -0.59 -5.92
N THR A 3 13.36 -1.29 -7.04
CA THR A 3 14.53 -1.74 -7.77
C THR A 3 14.57 -1.01 -9.13
N PRO A 4 15.72 -1.00 -9.83
CA PRO A 4 15.78 -0.48 -11.20
C PRO A 4 14.79 -1.16 -12.16
N SER A 5 14.33 -2.37 -11.82
CA SER A 5 13.38 -3.18 -12.58
C SER A 5 11.92 -2.97 -12.18
N GLY A 6 11.63 -2.15 -11.16
CA GLY A 6 10.28 -1.93 -10.62
C GLY A 6 10.14 -2.34 -9.15
N VAL A 7 8.95 -2.85 -8.78
CA VAL A 7 8.61 -3.21 -7.39
C VAL A 7 8.93 -4.67 -7.13
N GLU A 8 9.62 -4.94 -6.02
CA GLU A 8 9.78 -6.30 -5.50
C GLU A 8 8.64 -6.62 -4.53
N VAL A 9 7.93 -7.72 -4.79
CA VAL A 9 6.84 -8.24 -3.97
C VAL A 9 7.20 -9.64 -3.48
N SER A 10 7.06 -9.87 -2.18
CA SER A 10 7.30 -11.16 -1.54
C SER A 10 6.16 -11.52 -0.60
N SER A 11 5.94 -12.82 -0.38
CA SER A 11 4.97 -13.34 0.58
C SER A 11 5.67 -13.68 1.89
N GLY A 12 5.30 -13.01 2.99
CA GLY A 12 5.84 -13.30 4.31
C GLY A 12 5.56 -12.21 5.36
N HIS A 13 6.07 -12.42 6.58
CA HIS A 13 6.04 -11.43 7.66
C HIS A 13 7.39 -10.71 7.75
N ALA A 14 7.47 -9.53 7.16
CA ALA A 14 8.61 -8.64 7.29
C ALA A 14 8.17 -7.30 7.90
N LYS A 15 9.08 -6.64 8.62
CA LYS A 15 8.86 -5.24 9.03
C LYS A 15 9.09 -4.34 7.81
N GLY A 16 8.04 -3.65 7.39
CA GLY A 16 8.12 -2.53 6.44
C GLY A 16 8.08 -1.19 7.18
N GLU A 17 8.40 -0.11 6.47
CA GLU A 17 8.26 1.26 6.99
C GLU A 17 6.80 1.69 7.15
N ALA A 18 5.89 1.05 6.40
CA ALA A 18 4.45 1.20 6.53
C ALA A 18 3.76 -0.16 6.28
N ALA A 19 2.62 -0.38 6.92
CA ALA A 19 1.75 -1.53 6.66
C ALA A 19 0.29 -1.10 6.67
N ALA A 20 -0.51 -1.63 5.74
CA ALA A 20 -1.95 -1.44 5.64
C ALA A 20 -2.66 -2.74 6.01
N ARG A 21 -3.72 -2.65 6.81
CA ARG A 21 -4.52 -3.80 7.26
C ARG A 21 -6.01 -3.54 7.05
N GLY A 22 -6.69 -4.54 6.53
CA GLY A 22 -8.12 -4.53 6.25
C GLY A 22 -8.56 -5.88 5.70
N THR A 23 -9.82 -5.98 5.25
CA THR A 23 -10.25 -7.15 4.49
C THR A 23 -9.54 -7.19 3.13
N ALA A 24 -9.50 -8.35 2.48
CA ALA A 24 -8.97 -8.45 1.12
C ALA A 24 -9.66 -7.47 0.16
N SER A 25 -10.98 -7.30 0.31
CA SER A 25 -11.77 -6.36 -0.48
C SER A 25 -11.36 -4.90 -0.23
N ASP A 26 -11.15 -4.51 1.03
CA ASP A 26 -10.74 -3.13 1.36
C ASP A 26 -9.35 -2.83 0.82
N LEU A 27 -8.40 -3.76 0.96
CA LEU A 27 -7.06 -3.63 0.41
C LEU A 27 -7.10 -3.55 -1.13
N LEU A 28 -7.95 -4.34 -1.80
CA LEU A 28 -8.14 -4.24 -3.25
C LEU A 28 -8.72 -2.88 -3.67
N LEU A 29 -9.74 -2.38 -2.97
CA LEU A 29 -10.34 -1.07 -3.25
C LEU A 29 -9.40 0.09 -2.97
N LEU A 30 -8.53 -0.03 -1.95
CA LEU A 30 -7.45 0.90 -1.67
C LEU A 30 -6.47 0.98 -2.85
N LEU A 31 -6.00 -0.17 -3.34
CA LEU A 31 -5.07 -0.25 -4.48
C LEU A 31 -5.68 0.33 -5.77
N TRP A 32 -7.00 0.22 -5.95
CA TRP A 32 -7.74 0.83 -7.06
C TRP A 32 -8.20 2.27 -6.81
N ARG A 33 -7.77 2.90 -5.71
CA ARG A 33 -8.13 4.28 -5.34
C ARG A 33 -9.64 4.54 -5.20
N ARG A 34 -10.43 3.49 -4.93
CA ARG A 34 -11.87 3.60 -4.64
C ARG A 34 -12.19 3.68 -3.15
N LEU A 35 -11.20 3.37 -2.32
CA LEU A 35 -11.23 3.58 -0.87
C LEU A 35 -10.09 4.52 -0.49
N PRO A 36 -10.33 5.63 0.22
CA PRO A 36 -9.25 6.51 0.65
C PRO A 36 -8.40 5.83 1.73
N GLY A 37 -7.07 6.09 1.72
CA GLY A 37 -6.14 5.50 2.68
C GLY A 37 -6.42 5.87 4.15
N SER A 38 -7.20 6.91 4.40
CA SER A 38 -7.71 7.28 5.72
C SER A 38 -8.65 6.23 6.33
N GLU A 39 -9.30 5.40 5.52
CA GLU A 39 -10.26 4.37 5.97
C GLU A 39 -9.60 3.01 6.25
N ILE A 40 -8.28 2.91 6.09
CA ILE A 40 -7.50 1.69 6.29
C ILE A 40 -6.63 1.79 7.54
N GLU A 41 -6.64 0.74 8.37
CA GLU A 41 -5.74 0.62 9.52
C GLU A 41 -4.30 0.63 8.99
N THR A 42 -3.53 1.63 9.41
CA THR A 42 -2.16 1.83 8.93
C THR A 42 -1.21 1.86 10.10
N PHE A 43 -0.13 1.09 9.99
CA PHE A 43 0.98 1.07 10.93
C PHE A 43 2.21 1.73 10.30
N GLY A 44 2.99 2.47 11.10
CA GLY A 44 4.21 3.13 10.62
C GLY A 44 3.94 4.42 9.85
N ASN A 45 4.68 4.65 8.77
CA ASN A 45 4.69 5.90 8.02
C ASN A 45 3.48 6.02 7.06
N ARG A 46 2.43 6.72 7.50
CA ARG A 46 1.23 6.97 6.68
C ARG A 46 1.53 7.78 5.41
N GLU A 47 2.43 8.76 5.47
CA GLU A 47 2.77 9.58 4.30
C GLU A 47 3.47 8.75 3.21
N LEU A 48 4.27 7.75 3.61
CA LEU A 48 4.85 6.80 2.68
C LEU A 48 3.78 5.96 1.97
N LEU A 49 2.76 5.50 2.70
CA LEU A 49 1.62 4.78 2.12
C LEU A 49 0.85 5.67 1.13
N GLU A 50 0.52 6.90 1.51
CA GLU A 50 -0.18 7.84 0.62
C GLU A 50 0.63 8.17 -0.64
N ARG A 51 1.96 8.35 -0.50
CA ARG A 51 2.85 8.53 -1.65
C ARG A 51 2.88 7.31 -2.57
N PHE A 52 2.94 6.11 -2.00
CA PHE A 52 2.86 4.86 -2.76
C PHE A 52 1.54 4.74 -3.52
N LEU A 53 0.40 5.04 -2.88
CA LEU A 53 -0.91 5.08 -3.52
C LEU A 53 -0.98 6.14 -4.62
N GLY A 54 -0.27 7.26 -4.45
CA GLY A 54 -0.12 8.30 -5.47
C GLY A 54 0.65 7.84 -6.71
N TRP A 55 1.54 6.85 -6.59
CA TRP A 55 2.21 6.25 -7.75
C TRP A 55 1.37 5.21 -8.48
N MET A 56 0.38 4.62 -7.82
CA MET A 56 -0.51 3.61 -8.41
C MET A 56 -1.68 4.23 -9.16
N ASP A 57 -1.38 5.14 -10.09
CA ASP A 57 -2.35 5.51 -11.10
C ASP A 57 -2.43 4.35 -12.12
N LEU A 58 -3.29 3.38 -11.85
CA LEU A 58 -3.63 2.29 -12.79
C LEU A 58 -4.64 2.76 -13.85
N GLY A 59 -4.72 4.08 -14.07
CA GLY A 59 -5.49 4.74 -15.13
C GLY A 59 -4.74 4.83 -16.44
#